data_AF-A0A135SWV2-F1
#
_entry.id   AF-A0A135SWV2-F1
#
_cell.length_a   1.000
_cell.length_b   1.000
_cell.length_c   1.000
_cell.angle_alpha   90.00
_cell.angle_beta   90.00
_cell.angle_gamma   90.00
#
_symmetry.space_group_name_H-M   'P 1'
#
loop_
_entity.id
_entity.type
_entity.pdbx_description
1 polymer ?
#
loop_
_entity_poly.entity_id
_entity_poly.type
_entity_poly.pdbx_seq_one_letter_code
_entity_poly.pdbx_strand_id
1 'polypeptide(L)'
;MSVITKSLSTLARRGPRKSAFGHHSRHLATVTDHNLARMAATMPPGHKATVAQLETFTLPERVTGSPGDRAMGKALVNAWRRDGILQVSMNDKQQHIFNEATASSKAFFAKPHDEKAACVDSQSYSGYIASGEEITDGIADYSEIFTVTKDLDLAEPRVRAKWPCHGPAPWPDYEMKQPMTTYMDYLGESGEKLLQLAELGLNVPAGSLTNLTQDGWHHMRILRFPPTHNTNGKGKAGRGIGSHTDYGLLVIAAQDDVGGLFIRPPYDGEHYANWEKSSAGMAEEDDRWHYVPPVPNVFTVFPGDIMQYITNSYLPSTPHKVGLNTRDRFAFAYFHEPSFQAVAKPLPGYDVGQSPKEGIHYGSHFTNMFLRNYPERITTKRMHAENRLALLEKEELRAHSSQPNTAGRVIASAGQQTQEASFVIPLSRASVHCQFNYVQVPKASCSVKVAFDACFGGPNQVSSSEPRSPQQLESPPTPPHLKFSSLTIFKATIEQSDMASTAIRFVSGTKKSPLGTLYLQCHVKPGASRVREGVTAVTDATVELCVSAQAKEGEANKAVVKLLSGVLGIPKSDLIITQGLKSRDKTVAVGNIRDGEAMMAKIREQLEKALEDG
;
A
#
# COMPACT_ATOMS: atom_id res chain seq x y z
N MET A 1 -49.26 -51.52 39.48
CA MET A 1 -49.70 -50.80 40.71
C MET A 1 -48.44 -50.44 41.48
N SER A 2 -48.23 -49.27 42.06
CA SER A 2 -48.83 -47.95 42.01
C SER A 2 -47.74 -47.01 42.55
N VAL A 3 -47.79 -45.76 42.14
CA VAL A 3 -46.85 -44.67 42.38
C VAL A 3 -46.90 -44.18 43.84
N ILE A 4 -45.75 -43.73 44.34
CA ILE A 4 -45.58 -42.89 45.54
C ILE A 4 -44.79 -41.65 45.10
N THR A 5 -45.19 -40.45 45.53
CA THR A 5 -44.36 -39.57 46.38
C THR A 5 -45.02 -38.22 46.68
N LYS A 6 -44.91 -37.83 47.96
CA LYS A 6 -45.31 -36.55 48.55
C LYS A 6 -44.22 -35.50 48.36
N SER A 7 -44.60 -34.23 48.32
CA SER A 7 -43.77 -33.11 48.76
C SER A 7 -44.63 -32.04 49.44
N LEU A 8 -44.06 -31.39 50.45
CA LEU A 8 -44.69 -30.39 51.32
C LEU A 8 -43.70 -29.24 51.55
N SER A 9 -44.21 -28.02 51.38
CA SER A 9 -43.99 -26.80 52.22
C SER A 9 -42.61 -26.15 52.33
N THR A 10 -42.41 -24.85 52.59
CA THR A 10 -43.07 -23.54 52.35
C THR A 10 -42.04 -22.46 52.81
N LEU A 11 -42.18 -21.24 52.29
CA LEU A 11 -41.90 -19.93 52.93
C LEU A 11 -40.54 -19.22 52.79
N ALA A 12 -40.69 -17.90 52.62
CA ALA A 12 -39.79 -16.87 52.11
C ALA A 12 -38.80 -16.29 53.14
N ARG A 13 -37.72 -15.65 52.65
CA ARG A 13 -37.02 -14.51 53.29
C ARG A 13 -36.13 -13.71 52.31
N ARG A 14 -35.98 -12.43 52.66
CA ARG A 14 -35.31 -11.25 52.05
C ARG A 14 -33.96 -11.47 51.31
N GLY A 15 -33.70 -10.63 50.29
CA GLY A 15 -32.44 -10.54 49.53
C GLY A 15 -31.23 -9.99 50.30
N PRO A 16 -30.02 -9.93 49.69
CA PRO A 16 -29.57 -8.67 49.05
C PRO A 16 -28.53 -8.78 47.88
N ARG A 17 -28.25 -7.61 47.28
CA ARG A 17 -27.06 -7.15 46.48
C ARG A 17 -26.88 -7.66 45.02
N LYS A 18 -27.13 -6.77 44.07
CA LYS A 18 -26.61 -6.83 42.69
C LYS A 18 -25.18 -6.29 42.65
N SER A 19 -24.24 -7.10 42.18
CA SER A 19 -22.92 -6.65 41.72
C SER A 19 -23.05 -6.04 40.32
N ALA A 20 -22.40 -4.91 40.13
CA ALA A 20 -22.29 -4.25 38.84
C ALA A 20 -21.09 -4.86 38.08
N PHE A 21 -21.36 -5.67 37.06
CA PHE A 21 -20.43 -5.93 35.97
C PHE A 21 -21.14 -5.60 34.67
N GLY A 22 -20.69 -4.55 34.00
CA GLY A 22 -21.21 -4.10 32.73
C GLY A 22 -20.95 -5.13 31.64
N HIS A 23 -22.00 -5.86 31.25
CA HIS A 23 -22.02 -6.56 29.98
C HIS A 23 -22.06 -5.54 28.84
N HIS A 24 -20.96 -5.46 28.10
CA HIS A 24 -20.97 -4.89 26.75
C HIS A 24 -21.76 -5.86 25.88
N SER A 25 -23.06 -5.58 25.72
CA SER A 25 -23.96 -6.38 24.90
C SER A 25 -23.58 -6.22 23.43
N ARG A 26 -23.35 -7.35 22.76
CA ARG A 26 -23.17 -7.45 21.31
C ARG A 26 -24.49 -7.05 20.64
N HIS A 27 -24.48 -6.01 19.82
CA HIS A 27 -25.54 -5.81 18.84
C HIS A 27 -25.19 -6.57 17.56
N LEU A 28 -25.59 -7.84 17.47
CA LEU A 28 -25.96 -8.39 16.16
C LEU A 28 -27.33 -7.80 15.83
N ALA A 29 -27.37 -6.78 14.97
CA ALA A 29 -28.62 -6.30 14.42
C ALA A 29 -29.23 -7.44 13.59
N THR A 30 -30.41 -7.92 14.00
CA THR A 30 -31.17 -8.91 13.24
C THR A 30 -31.58 -8.25 11.92
N VAL A 31 -31.04 -8.74 10.80
CA VAL A 31 -31.36 -8.22 9.47
C VAL A 31 -32.82 -8.57 9.16
N THR A 32 -33.69 -7.56 9.10
CA THR A 32 -35.09 -7.74 8.67
C THR A 32 -35.13 -8.24 7.21
N ASP A 33 -36.09 -9.08 6.83
CA ASP A 33 -36.23 -9.61 5.46
C ASP A 33 -36.20 -8.53 4.36
N HIS A 34 -36.70 -7.32 4.64
CA HIS A 34 -36.62 -6.18 3.73
C HIS A 34 -35.19 -5.72 3.40
N ASN A 35 -34.26 -5.83 4.35
CA ASN A 35 -32.85 -5.47 4.13
C ASN A 35 -32.14 -6.52 3.25
N LEU A 36 -32.45 -7.80 3.44
CA LEU A 36 -31.95 -8.90 2.60
C LEU A 36 -32.40 -8.77 1.15
N ALA A 37 -33.69 -8.46 0.93
CA ALA A 37 -34.21 -8.23 -0.42
C ALA A 37 -33.52 -7.05 -1.12
N ARG A 38 -33.27 -5.95 -0.39
CA ARG A 38 -32.55 -4.79 -0.93
C ARG A 38 -31.08 -5.12 -1.25
N MET A 39 -30.40 -5.88 -0.41
CA MET A 39 -29.03 -6.34 -0.66
C MET A 39 -28.99 -7.25 -1.90
N ALA A 40 -29.92 -8.20 -2.00
CA ALA A 40 -30.06 -9.09 -3.15
C ALA A 40 -30.32 -8.35 -4.48
N ALA A 41 -31.02 -7.22 -4.45
CA ALA A 41 -31.39 -6.45 -5.65
C ALA A 41 -30.18 -5.90 -6.43
N THR A 42 -29.01 -5.84 -5.82
CA THR A 42 -27.75 -5.41 -6.46
C THR A 42 -26.96 -6.57 -7.08
N MET A 43 -27.44 -7.82 -6.95
CA MET A 43 -26.79 -8.98 -7.55
C MET A 43 -26.80 -8.88 -9.08
N PRO A 44 -25.66 -9.12 -9.76
CA PRO A 44 -25.61 -9.21 -11.21
C PRO A 44 -26.68 -10.13 -11.81
N PRO A 45 -27.31 -9.73 -12.92
CA PRO A 45 -28.34 -10.54 -13.57
C PRO A 45 -27.77 -11.87 -14.07
N GLY A 46 -28.56 -12.95 -13.93
CA GLY A 46 -28.19 -14.29 -14.41
C GLY A 46 -27.25 -15.08 -13.49
N HIS A 47 -26.77 -14.49 -12.39
CA HIS A 47 -25.96 -15.20 -11.39
C HIS A 47 -26.84 -15.83 -10.31
N LYS A 48 -26.42 -17.00 -9.80
CA LYS A 48 -27.00 -17.67 -8.64
C LYS A 48 -25.98 -17.67 -7.51
N ALA A 49 -26.36 -17.14 -6.36
CA ALA A 49 -25.50 -17.09 -5.19
C ALA A 49 -26.34 -16.86 -3.92
N THR A 50 -25.79 -17.26 -2.77
CA THR A 50 -26.32 -16.88 -1.46
C THR A 50 -25.90 -15.46 -1.13
N VAL A 51 -26.80 -14.59 -0.65
CA VAL A 51 -26.40 -13.24 -0.21
C VAL A 51 -25.62 -13.35 1.11
N ALA A 52 -24.36 -12.91 1.10
CA ALA A 52 -23.50 -12.98 2.26
C ALA A 52 -23.98 -12.02 3.36
N GLN A 53 -23.99 -12.52 4.60
CA GLN A 53 -24.18 -11.70 5.81
C GLN A 53 -22.85 -11.68 6.56
N LEU A 54 -22.08 -10.60 6.37
CA LEU A 54 -20.70 -10.54 6.84
C LEU A 54 -20.59 -9.85 8.19
N GLU A 55 -19.67 -10.35 9.03
CA GLU A 55 -19.33 -9.71 10.29
C GLU A 55 -18.55 -8.42 10.04
N THR A 56 -18.98 -7.32 10.66
CA THR A 56 -18.33 -6.00 10.52
C THR A 56 -17.56 -5.65 11.78
N PHE A 57 -16.30 -5.28 11.61
CA PHE A 57 -15.38 -4.89 12.68
C PHE A 57 -15.03 -3.41 12.61
N THR A 58 -14.73 -2.81 13.76
CA THR A 58 -14.12 -1.48 13.83
C THR A 58 -12.70 -1.63 14.36
N LEU A 59 -11.70 -1.34 13.53
CA LEU A 59 -10.30 -1.48 13.94
C LEU A 59 -9.94 -0.45 15.02
N PRO A 60 -9.10 -0.83 16.00
CA PRO A 60 -8.60 0.11 16.99
C PRO A 60 -7.66 1.14 16.33
N GLU A 61 -7.42 2.25 17.02
CA GLU A 61 -6.43 3.22 16.58
C GLU A 61 -5.02 2.60 16.54
N ARG A 62 -4.71 1.76 17.54
CA ARG A 62 -3.48 0.98 17.65
C ARG A 62 -3.79 -0.39 18.24
N VAL A 63 -3.06 -1.42 17.81
CA VAL A 63 -3.11 -2.75 18.41
C VAL A 63 -2.04 -2.80 19.50
N THR A 64 -2.41 -3.10 20.73
CA THR A 64 -1.48 -3.10 21.88
C THR A 64 -1.33 -4.49 22.50
N GLY A 65 -2.04 -5.50 21.97
CA GLY A 65 -2.15 -6.80 22.60
C GLY A 65 -3.02 -6.74 23.86
N SER A 66 -4.00 -5.86 23.92
CA SER A 66 -4.98 -5.85 25.01
C SER A 66 -5.86 -7.11 24.99
N PRO A 67 -6.60 -7.43 26.07
CA PRO A 67 -7.61 -8.50 26.01
C PRO A 67 -8.65 -8.27 24.91
N GLY A 68 -9.00 -7.01 24.62
CA GLY A 68 -9.88 -6.64 23.52
C GLY A 68 -9.28 -6.97 22.15
N ASP A 69 -8.02 -6.63 21.93
CA ASP A 69 -7.31 -6.95 20.67
C ASP A 69 -7.21 -8.45 20.44
N ARG A 70 -6.90 -9.23 21.48
CA ARG A 70 -6.87 -10.71 21.39
C ARG A 70 -8.25 -11.29 21.04
N ALA A 71 -9.31 -10.78 21.66
CA ALA A 71 -10.66 -11.21 21.37
C ALA A 71 -11.07 -10.86 19.93
N MET A 72 -10.73 -9.66 19.47
CA MET A 72 -10.96 -9.21 18.10
C MET A 72 -10.16 -10.04 17.09
N GLY A 73 -8.86 -10.25 17.33
CA GLY A 73 -8.01 -11.10 16.49
C GLY A 73 -8.57 -12.51 16.30
N LYS A 74 -9.03 -13.13 17.38
CA LYS A 74 -9.71 -14.44 17.32
C LYS A 74 -11.01 -14.38 16.52
N ALA A 75 -11.77 -13.30 16.64
CA ALA A 75 -13.00 -13.12 15.87
C ALA A 75 -12.73 -12.93 14.37
N LEU A 76 -11.70 -12.17 13.98
CA LEU A 76 -11.28 -12.02 12.58
C LEU A 76 -10.89 -13.36 11.96
N VAL A 77 -10.04 -14.14 12.66
CA VAL A 77 -9.64 -15.49 12.24
C VAL A 77 -10.85 -16.40 12.07
N ASN A 78 -11.79 -16.38 13.01
CA ASN A 78 -13.00 -17.18 12.91
C ASN A 78 -13.91 -16.75 11.76
N ALA A 79 -14.01 -15.45 11.47
CA ALA A 79 -14.79 -14.92 10.35
C ALA A 79 -14.20 -15.39 9.01
N TRP A 80 -12.87 -15.32 8.82
CA TRP A 80 -12.23 -15.88 7.62
C TRP A 80 -12.43 -17.39 7.48
N ARG A 81 -12.36 -18.15 8.58
CA ARG A 81 -12.58 -19.61 8.54
C ARG A 81 -14.02 -20.02 8.26
N ARG A 82 -14.99 -19.18 8.62
CA ARG A 82 -16.42 -19.46 8.45
C ARG A 82 -16.94 -18.93 7.12
N ASP A 83 -16.63 -17.68 6.81
CA ASP A 83 -17.25 -16.93 5.73
C ASP A 83 -16.27 -16.64 4.57
N GLY A 84 -14.96 -16.88 4.76
CA GLY A 84 -13.89 -16.50 3.81
C GLY A 84 -13.56 -15.01 3.82
N ILE A 85 -14.47 -14.16 4.29
CA ILE A 85 -14.37 -12.72 4.17
C ILE A 85 -14.99 -12.03 5.39
N LEU A 86 -14.54 -10.81 5.68
CA LEU A 86 -15.12 -9.95 6.71
C LEU A 86 -15.23 -8.50 6.24
N GLN A 87 -15.97 -7.67 6.97
CA GLN A 87 -16.09 -6.23 6.74
C GLN A 87 -15.38 -5.43 7.83
N VAL A 88 -14.88 -4.26 7.47
CA VAL A 88 -14.32 -3.27 8.40
C VAL A 88 -14.96 -1.91 8.14
N SER A 89 -15.49 -1.29 9.19
CA SER A 89 -16.13 0.02 9.13
C SER A 89 -15.13 1.16 8.94
N MET A 90 -15.48 2.11 8.09
CA MET A 90 -14.79 3.37 7.88
C MET A 90 -15.43 4.47 8.73
N ASN A 91 -14.61 5.29 9.39
CA ASN A 91 -15.05 6.58 9.95
C ASN A 91 -15.13 7.66 8.86
N ASP A 92 -15.66 8.83 9.19
CA ASP A 92 -15.89 9.93 8.23
C ASP A 92 -14.62 10.35 7.47
N LYS A 93 -13.46 10.36 8.15
CA LYS A 93 -12.18 10.71 7.50
C LYS A 93 -11.78 9.64 6.48
N GLN A 94 -11.90 8.37 6.85
CA GLN A 94 -11.57 7.24 5.98
C GLN A 94 -12.53 7.18 4.78
N GLN A 95 -13.82 7.45 5.02
CA GLN A 95 -14.83 7.57 3.98
C GLN A 95 -14.51 8.70 3.00
N HIS A 96 -14.03 9.85 3.50
CA HIS A 96 -13.61 10.96 2.64
C HIS A 96 -12.46 10.57 1.71
N ILE A 97 -11.43 9.89 2.23
CA ILE A 97 -10.29 9.39 1.42
C ILE A 97 -10.78 8.42 0.34
N PHE A 98 -11.65 7.46 0.70
CA PHE A 98 -12.24 6.52 -0.26
C PHE A 98 -13.06 7.25 -1.35
N ASN A 99 -13.83 8.27 -0.98
CA ASN A 99 -14.63 9.05 -1.93
C ASN A 99 -13.75 9.84 -2.91
N GLU A 100 -12.63 10.41 -2.46
CA GLU A 100 -11.67 11.09 -3.33
C GLU A 100 -11.00 10.13 -4.32
N ALA A 101 -10.56 8.95 -3.85
CA ALA A 101 -10.04 7.90 -4.72
C ALA A 101 -11.08 7.43 -5.74
N THR A 102 -12.34 7.25 -5.32
CA THR A 102 -13.45 6.86 -6.20
C THR A 102 -13.74 7.90 -7.27
N ALA A 103 -13.78 9.19 -6.90
CA ALA A 103 -13.97 10.28 -7.85
C ALA A 103 -12.83 10.34 -8.87
N SER A 104 -11.60 10.17 -8.41
CA SER A 104 -10.40 10.14 -9.26
C SER A 104 -10.39 8.95 -10.22
N SER A 105 -10.77 7.75 -9.75
CA SER A 105 -10.96 6.55 -10.59
C SER A 105 -11.96 6.79 -11.71
N LYS A 106 -13.14 7.35 -11.38
CA LYS A 106 -14.18 7.69 -12.36
C LYS A 106 -13.69 8.69 -13.39
N ALA A 107 -12.96 9.72 -12.96
CA ALA A 107 -12.39 10.72 -13.86
C ALA A 107 -11.36 10.12 -14.82
N PHE A 108 -10.47 9.24 -14.32
CA PHE A 108 -9.49 8.56 -15.16
C PHE A 108 -10.15 7.66 -16.22
N PHE A 109 -11.10 6.80 -15.82
CA PHE A 109 -11.71 5.87 -16.76
C PHE A 109 -12.62 6.53 -17.80
N ALA A 110 -13.06 7.77 -17.55
CA ALA A 110 -13.78 8.60 -18.51
C ALA A 110 -12.89 9.22 -19.60
N LYS A 111 -11.56 9.20 -19.44
CA LYS A 111 -10.62 9.71 -20.46
C LYS A 111 -10.70 8.87 -21.76
N PRO A 112 -10.34 9.46 -22.91
CA PRO A 112 -10.14 8.74 -24.17
C PRO A 112 -9.22 7.51 -24.02
N HIS A 113 -9.47 6.49 -24.83
CA HIS A 113 -8.72 5.22 -24.74
C HIS A 113 -7.21 5.40 -24.96
N ASP A 114 -6.80 6.25 -25.90
CA ASP A 114 -5.40 6.56 -26.20
C ASP A 114 -4.69 7.23 -25.02
N GLU A 115 -5.34 8.17 -24.33
CA GLU A 115 -4.82 8.76 -23.09
C GLU A 115 -4.60 7.70 -22.01
N LYS A 116 -5.57 6.79 -21.81
CA LYS A 116 -5.42 5.69 -20.84
C LYS A 116 -4.32 4.71 -21.25
N ALA A 117 -4.27 4.34 -22.54
CA ALA A 117 -3.30 3.39 -23.09
C ALA A 117 -1.86 3.91 -23.07
N ALA A 118 -1.66 5.23 -23.01
CA ALA A 118 -0.34 5.84 -22.84
C ALA A 118 0.23 5.63 -21.42
N CYS A 119 -0.62 5.34 -20.42
CA CYS A 119 -0.20 5.15 -19.03
C CYS A 119 0.34 3.74 -18.78
N VAL A 120 1.44 3.37 -19.44
CA VAL A 120 2.11 2.07 -19.28
C VAL A 120 3.60 2.27 -19.05
N ASP A 121 4.23 1.33 -18.32
CA ASP A 121 5.68 1.34 -18.11
C ASP A 121 6.31 -0.01 -18.51
N SER A 122 7.58 0.03 -18.91
CA SER A 122 8.32 -1.16 -19.34
C SER A 122 9.10 -1.84 -18.22
N GLN A 123 9.23 -1.23 -17.05
CA GLN A 123 9.98 -1.76 -15.90
C GLN A 123 9.07 -2.30 -14.81
N SER A 124 7.92 -1.65 -14.61
CA SER A 124 6.86 -2.03 -13.67
C SER A 124 5.60 -2.46 -14.41
N TYR A 125 4.80 -3.32 -13.77
CA TYR A 125 3.43 -3.62 -14.22
C TYR A 125 2.41 -2.55 -13.80
N SER A 126 2.83 -1.50 -13.10
CA SER A 126 2.00 -0.33 -12.85
C SER A 126 1.48 0.26 -14.17
N GLY A 127 0.29 0.85 -14.10
CA GLY A 127 -0.37 1.51 -15.22
C GLY A 127 -1.63 0.82 -15.69
N TYR A 128 -2.11 1.26 -16.85
CA TYR A 128 -3.39 0.89 -17.42
C TYR A 128 -3.37 -0.49 -18.08
N ILE A 129 -4.45 -1.24 -17.93
CA ILE A 129 -4.74 -2.52 -18.57
C ILE A 129 -6.12 -2.38 -19.21
N ALA A 130 -6.20 -2.62 -20.52
CA ALA A 130 -7.45 -2.46 -21.25
C ALA A 130 -8.42 -3.62 -20.97
N SER A 131 -9.72 -3.35 -21.12
CA SER A 131 -10.74 -4.40 -21.10
C SER A 131 -10.42 -5.50 -22.13
N GLY A 132 -10.40 -6.74 -21.68
CA GLY A 132 -10.06 -7.92 -22.46
C GLY A 132 -8.56 -8.13 -22.73
N GLU A 133 -7.67 -7.39 -22.05
CA GLU A 133 -6.22 -7.64 -22.06
C GLU A 133 -5.83 -8.73 -21.05
N GLU A 134 -6.42 -8.69 -19.85
CA GLU A 134 -6.18 -9.70 -18.81
C GLU A 134 -6.93 -11.00 -19.12
N ILE A 135 -6.29 -12.13 -18.83
CA ILE A 135 -6.82 -13.46 -19.08
C ILE A 135 -6.87 -14.25 -17.78
N THR A 136 -8.06 -14.73 -17.42
CA THR A 136 -8.29 -15.66 -16.31
C THR A 136 -8.88 -16.95 -16.86
N ASP A 137 -8.22 -18.08 -16.61
CA ASP A 137 -8.59 -19.40 -17.12
C ASP A 137 -8.78 -19.43 -18.66
N GLY A 138 -7.87 -18.78 -19.39
CA GLY A 138 -7.93 -18.71 -20.86
C GLY A 138 -9.04 -17.81 -21.42
N ILE A 139 -9.85 -17.17 -20.57
CA ILE A 139 -10.95 -16.28 -20.97
C ILE A 139 -10.56 -14.84 -20.64
N ALA A 140 -10.79 -13.93 -21.58
CA ALA A 140 -10.54 -12.51 -21.39
C ALA A 140 -11.50 -11.90 -20.36
N ASP A 141 -10.95 -11.11 -19.42
CA ASP A 141 -11.71 -10.40 -18.40
C ASP A 141 -12.19 -9.03 -18.91
N TYR A 142 -13.36 -8.58 -18.49
CA TYR A 142 -13.97 -7.36 -19.03
C TYR A 142 -13.57 -6.07 -18.28
N SER A 143 -12.85 -6.15 -17.18
CA SER A 143 -12.43 -4.96 -16.43
C SER A 143 -11.37 -4.14 -17.18
N GLU A 144 -11.51 -2.82 -17.14
CA GLU A 144 -10.38 -1.90 -17.29
C GLU A 144 -9.72 -1.72 -15.91
N ILE A 145 -8.39 -1.70 -15.87
CA ILE A 145 -7.65 -1.63 -14.61
C ILE A 145 -6.58 -0.55 -14.70
N PHE A 146 -6.35 0.18 -13.63
CA PHE A 146 -5.09 0.87 -13.39
C PHE A 146 -4.42 0.23 -12.18
N THR A 147 -3.29 -0.43 -12.41
CA THR A 147 -2.49 -1.07 -11.35
C THR A 147 -1.50 -0.07 -10.79
N VAL A 148 -1.41 0.00 -9.46
CA VAL A 148 -0.42 0.81 -8.74
C VAL A 148 0.43 -0.15 -7.92
N THR A 149 1.64 -0.46 -8.37
CA THR A 149 2.66 -1.13 -7.55
C THR A 149 3.40 -0.10 -6.71
N LYS A 150 4.47 -0.53 -6.01
CA LYS A 150 5.39 0.40 -5.36
C LYS A 150 5.94 1.41 -6.40
N ASP A 151 5.67 2.71 -6.18
CA ASP A 151 6.06 3.81 -7.08
C ASP A 151 7.52 4.20 -6.82
N LEU A 152 8.44 3.63 -7.59
CA LEU A 152 9.88 3.80 -7.40
C LEU A 152 10.49 4.66 -8.51
N ASP A 153 11.19 5.73 -8.15
CA ASP A 153 11.84 6.58 -9.14
C ASP A 153 12.98 5.84 -9.89
N LEU A 154 13.40 6.41 -11.03
CA LEU A 154 14.47 5.81 -11.85
C LEU A 154 15.86 5.83 -11.18
N ALA A 155 16.06 6.67 -10.18
CA ALA A 155 17.32 6.75 -9.44
C ALA A 155 17.39 5.72 -8.30
N GLU A 156 16.26 5.12 -7.93
CA GLU A 156 16.15 4.13 -6.87
C GLU A 156 17.07 2.93 -7.14
N PRO A 157 17.84 2.46 -6.14
CA PRO A 157 18.88 1.46 -6.36
C PRO A 157 18.40 0.15 -7.01
N ARG A 158 17.21 -0.36 -6.67
CA ARG A 158 16.65 -1.59 -7.22
C ARG A 158 16.19 -1.39 -8.66
N VAL A 159 15.64 -0.22 -8.98
CA VAL A 159 15.32 0.16 -10.37
C VAL A 159 16.59 0.23 -11.21
N ARG A 160 17.65 0.88 -10.71
CA ARG A 160 18.96 0.94 -11.37
C ARG A 160 19.62 -0.43 -11.53
N ALA A 161 19.44 -1.31 -10.54
CA ALA A 161 19.89 -2.70 -10.58
C ALA A 161 18.98 -3.60 -11.43
N LYS A 162 17.96 -3.03 -12.09
CA LYS A 162 17.02 -3.71 -12.99
C LYS A 162 16.25 -4.84 -12.33
N TRP A 163 15.93 -4.70 -11.04
CA TRP A 163 15.07 -5.67 -10.37
C TRP A 163 13.76 -5.83 -11.16
N PRO A 164 13.26 -7.07 -11.32
CA PRO A 164 12.02 -7.31 -12.05
C PRO A 164 10.85 -6.60 -11.37
N CYS A 165 9.92 -6.07 -12.16
CA CYS A 165 8.75 -5.33 -11.71
C CYS A 165 9.02 -3.98 -11.00
N HIS A 166 10.27 -3.55 -10.83
CA HIS A 166 10.62 -2.30 -10.14
C HIS A 166 10.72 -1.14 -11.13
N GLY A 167 9.93 -0.10 -10.91
CA GLY A 167 9.91 1.12 -11.72
C GLY A 167 8.86 2.12 -11.25
N PRO A 168 8.79 3.30 -11.87
CA PRO A 168 7.82 4.32 -11.52
C PRO A 168 6.42 3.91 -11.97
N ALA A 169 5.40 4.32 -11.23
CA ALA A 169 4.03 4.20 -11.69
C ALA A 169 3.77 5.27 -12.79
N PRO A 170 3.24 4.88 -13.97
CA PRO A 170 3.00 5.80 -15.07
C PRO A 170 1.71 6.59 -14.85
N TRP A 171 1.68 7.41 -13.81
CA TRP A 171 0.54 8.26 -13.47
C TRP A 171 0.19 9.20 -14.62
N PRO A 172 -1.11 9.34 -14.98
CA PRO A 172 -1.52 10.29 -16.03
C PRO A 172 -1.28 11.74 -15.60
N ASP A 173 -1.53 12.04 -14.32
CA ASP A 173 -1.49 13.38 -13.76
C ASP A 173 -1.38 13.31 -12.22
N TYR A 174 -1.15 14.48 -11.60
CA TYR A 174 -1.04 14.59 -10.13
C TYR A 174 -2.38 14.33 -9.44
N GLU A 175 -3.47 14.72 -10.11
CA GLU A 175 -4.86 14.61 -9.69
C GLU A 175 -5.32 13.14 -9.56
N MET A 176 -4.70 12.20 -10.28
CA MET A 176 -4.84 10.78 -10.00
C MET A 176 -3.86 10.27 -8.95
N LYS A 177 -2.58 10.67 -9.04
CA LYS A 177 -1.54 10.18 -8.12
C LYS A 177 -1.88 10.45 -6.66
N GLN A 178 -2.17 11.70 -6.31
CA GLN A 178 -2.33 12.13 -4.91
C GLN A 178 -3.44 11.38 -4.15
N PRO A 179 -4.70 11.31 -4.64
CA PRO A 179 -5.76 10.60 -3.92
C PRO A 179 -5.50 9.09 -3.83
N MET A 180 -4.92 8.49 -4.87
CA MET A 180 -4.60 7.06 -4.86
C MET A 180 -3.48 6.73 -3.86
N THR A 181 -2.42 7.54 -3.80
CA THR A 181 -1.36 7.39 -2.79
C THR A 181 -1.94 7.53 -1.38
N THR A 182 -2.74 8.56 -1.13
CA THR A 182 -3.37 8.79 0.18
C THR A 182 -4.27 7.61 0.59
N TYR A 183 -5.00 7.04 -0.37
CA TYR A 183 -5.85 5.89 -0.12
C TYR A 183 -5.04 4.62 0.16
N MET A 184 -3.99 4.36 -0.60
CA MET A 184 -3.09 3.23 -0.36
C MET A 184 -2.37 3.33 0.99
N ASP A 185 -1.97 4.53 1.43
CA ASP A 185 -1.38 4.75 2.75
C ASP A 185 -2.35 4.37 3.87
N TYR A 186 -3.61 4.81 3.76
CA TYR A 186 -4.68 4.42 4.69
C TYR A 186 -4.92 2.90 4.72
N LEU A 187 -4.98 2.26 3.54
CA LEU A 187 -5.17 0.82 3.45
C LEU A 187 -3.96 0.05 4.00
N GLY A 188 -2.74 0.58 3.82
CA GLY A 188 -1.52 0.05 4.43
C GLY A 188 -1.54 0.08 5.95
N GLU A 189 -1.92 1.22 6.55
CA GLU A 189 -2.11 1.33 8.00
C GLU A 189 -3.17 0.34 8.52
N SER A 190 -4.23 0.11 7.74
CA SER A 190 -5.29 -0.84 8.08
C SER A 190 -4.80 -2.29 7.95
N GLY A 191 -4.04 -2.61 6.90
CA GLY A 191 -3.42 -3.91 6.68
C GLY A 191 -2.49 -4.33 7.81
N GLU A 192 -1.63 -3.41 8.27
CA GLU A 192 -0.73 -3.67 9.40
C GLU A 192 -1.49 -4.00 10.69
N LYS A 193 -2.58 -3.27 10.99
CA LYS A 193 -3.44 -3.57 12.15
C LYS A 193 -4.12 -4.93 12.02
N LEU A 194 -4.60 -5.27 10.82
CA LEU A 194 -5.23 -6.55 10.54
C LEU A 194 -4.24 -7.71 10.73
N LEU A 195 -3.00 -7.57 10.28
CA LEU A 195 -1.95 -8.56 10.50
C LEU A 195 -1.59 -8.71 11.98
N GLN A 196 -1.43 -7.61 12.72
CA GLN A 196 -1.17 -7.67 14.17
C GLN A 196 -2.31 -8.36 14.94
N LEU A 197 -3.57 -8.10 14.56
CA LEU A 197 -4.73 -8.78 15.14
C LEU A 197 -4.77 -10.26 14.71
N ALA A 198 -4.41 -10.59 13.47
CA ALA A 198 -4.32 -11.97 13.01
C ALA A 198 -3.24 -12.76 13.78
N GLU A 199 -2.08 -12.16 14.04
CA GLU A 199 -1.04 -12.77 14.89
C GLU A 199 -1.57 -13.13 16.29
N LEU A 200 -2.28 -12.19 16.92
CA LEU A 200 -2.93 -12.42 18.22
C LEU A 200 -4.01 -13.51 18.14
N GLY A 201 -4.81 -13.53 17.06
CA GLY A 201 -5.89 -14.50 16.85
C GLY A 201 -5.41 -15.92 16.57
N LEU A 202 -4.29 -16.05 15.86
CA LEU A 202 -3.61 -17.32 15.58
C LEU A 202 -2.74 -17.78 16.75
N ASN A 203 -2.57 -16.94 17.79
CA ASN A 203 -1.70 -17.16 18.94
C ASN A 203 -0.24 -17.44 18.52
N VAL A 204 0.27 -16.68 17.55
CA VAL A 204 1.66 -16.71 17.10
C VAL A 204 2.43 -15.50 17.64
N PRO A 205 3.77 -15.55 17.73
CA PRO A 205 4.57 -14.42 18.20
C PRO A 205 4.32 -13.14 17.39
N ALA A 206 4.38 -11.98 18.06
CA ALA A 206 4.28 -10.70 17.38
C ALA A 206 5.37 -10.54 16.31
N GLY A 207 4.99 -10.01 15.14
CA GLY A 207 5.87 -9.87 13.98
C GLY A 207 5.98 -11.13 13.12
N SER A 208 5.30 -12.23 13.44
CA SER A 208 5.30 -13.42 12.58
C SER A 208 4.77 -13.15 11.17
N LEU A 209 3.86 -12.18 11.02
CA LEU A 209 3.30 -11.72 9.77
C LEU A 209 3.86 -10.34 9.38
N THR A 210 3.86 -9.36 10.30
CA THR A 210 4.23 -7.97 9.95
C THR A 210 5.73 -7.79 9.66
N ASN A 211 6.60 -8.71 10.08
CA ASN A 211 8.00 -8.63 9.65
C ASN A 211 8.17 -8.95 8.17
N LEU A 212 7.23 -9.71 7.57
CA LEU A 212 7.23 -9.96 6.14
C LEU A 212 6.88 -8.70 5.36
N THR A 213 6.05 -7.80 5.91
CA THR A 213 5.52 -6.61 5.22
C THR A 213 6.39 -5.35 5.40
N GLN A 214 7.55 -5.46 6.04
CA GLN A 214 8.52 -4.36 6.07
C GLN A 214 9.04 -4.07 4.66
N ASP A 215 8.82 -2.84 4.18
CA ASP A 215 8.98 -2.49 2.75
C ASP A 215 8.14 -3.39 1.81
N GLY A 216 6.95 -3.77 2.26
CA GLY A 216 6.03 -4.65 1.57
C GLY A 216 5.75 -4.22 0.13
N TRP A 217 5.58 -5.20 -0.76
CA TRP A 217 5.26 -4.98 -2.17
C TRP A 217 3.75 -4.73 -2.37
N HIS A 218 3.23 -3.82 -1.54
CA HIS A 218 1.83 -3.45 -1.56
C HIS A 218 1.47 -2.87 -2.92
N HIS A 219 0.32 -3.28 -3.43
CA HIS A 219 -0.17 -2.80 -4.71
C HIS A 219 -1.69 -2.68 -4.69
N MET A 220 -2.24 -1.94 -5.63
CA MET A 220 -3.68 -1.74 -5.74
C MET A 220 -4.11 -1.85 -7.19
N ARG A 221 -5.19 -2.59 -7.44
CA ARG A 221 -5.93 -2.57 -8.69
C ARG A 221 -7.10 -1.63 -8.54
N ILE A 222 -7.13 -0.59 -9.36
CA ILE A 222 -8.25 0.34 -9.50
C ILE A 222 -9.07 -0.14 -10.70
N LEU A 223 -10.30 -0.58 -10.48
CA LEU A 223 -11.07 -1.31 -11.49
C LEU A 223 -12.32 -0.55 -11.92
N ARG A 224 -12.60 -0.59 -13.22
CA ARG A 224 -13.91 -0.31 -13.82
C ARG A 224 -14.38 -1.53 -14.58
N PHE A 225 -15.61 -1.97 -14.30
CA PHE A 225 -16.31 -3.00 -15.05
C PHE A 225 -17.40 -2.34 -15.90
N PRO A 226 -17.47 -2.64 -17.21
CA PRO A 226 -18.52 -2.12 -18.07
C PRO A 226 -19.88 -2.76 -17.72
N PRO A 227 -21.01 -2.13 -18.08
CA PRO A 227 -22.29 -2.80 -17.99
C PRO A 227 -22.37 -3.96 -18.98
N THR A 228 -23.22 -4.93 -18.68
CA THR A 228 -23.50 -6.14 -19.49
C THR A 228 -23.84 -5.85 -20.95
N HIS A 229 -24.44 -4.69 -21.25
CA HIS A 229 -24.83 -4.32 -22.62
C HIS A 229 -23.73 -3.55 -23.39
N ASN A 230 -22.57 -3.27 -22.77
CA ASN A 230 -21.49 -2.49 -23.37
C ASN A 230 -20.13 -3.18 -23.23
N THR A 231 -20.10 -4.47 -23.54
CA THR A 231 -18.88 -5.29 -23.54
C THR A 231 -18.21 -5.32 -24.92
N ASN A 232 -16.89 -5.52 -24.97
CA ASN A 232 -16.14 -5.65 -26.23
C ASN A 232 -16.28 -7.04 -26.92
N GLY A 233 -17.05 -7.97 -26.35
CA GLY A 233 -17.30 -9.31 -26.88
C GLY A 233 -16.16 -10.33 -26.76
N LYS A 234 -15.01 -9.98 -26.14
CA LYS A 234 -13.86 -10.89 -26.03
C LYS A 234 -13.99 -11.97 -24.95
N GLY A 235 -14.79 -11.71 -23.91
CA GLY A 235 -14.97 -12.60 -22.76
C GLY A 235 -16.33 -13.31 -22.74
N LYS A 236 -16.58 -14.10 -21.69
CA LYS A 236 -17.87 -14.81 -21.48
C LYS A 236 -18.98 -13.84 -21.05
N ALA A 237 -20.18 -13.96 -21.64
CA ALA A 237 -21.33 -13.12 -21.29
C ALA A 237 -21.64 -13.13 -19.78
N GLY A 238 -21.87 -11.96 -19.20
CA GLY A 238 -22.20 -11.78 -17.77
C GLY A 238 -21.03 -11.98 -16.79
N ARG A 239 -19.89 -12.51 -17.25
CA ARG A 239 -18.64 -12.66 -16.47
C ARG A 239 -17.87 -11.35 -16.53
N GLY A 240 -17.38 -10.84 -15.39
CA GLY A 240 -16.47 -9.70 -15.31
C GLY A 240 -15.03 -10.17 -15.20
N ILE A 241 -14.73 -10.89 -14.12
CA ILE A 241 -13.47 -11.62 -13.88
C ILE A 241 -13.85 -13.05 -13.45
N GLY A 242 -13.09 -14.03 -13.93
CA GLY A 242 -13.28 -15.44 -13.55
C GLY A 242 -13.04 -15.76 -12.09
N SER A 243 -13.37 -16.99 -11.72
CA SER A 243 -12.96 -17.52 -10.41
C SER A 243 -11.44 -17.55 -10.33
N HIS A 244 -10.87 -16.99 -9.27
CA HIS A 244 -9.45 -17.04 -8.97
C HIS A 244 -9.19 -16.80 -7.48
N THR A 245 -7.96 -17.03 -7.04
CA THR A 245 -7.43 -16.55 -5.76
C THR A 245 -6.35 -15.51 -5.99
N ASP A 246 -6.16 -14.64 -5.00
CA ASP A 246 -5.13 -13.60 -5.03
C ASP A 246 -3.85 -14.04 -4.33
N TYR A 247 -2.73 -13.52 -4.80
CA TYR A 247 -1.41 -14.13 -4.64
C TYR A 247 -0.71 -13.82 -3.30
N GLY A 248 -1.41 -13.15 -2.39
CA GLY A 248 -0.81 -12.33 -1.34
C GLY A 248 -1.08 -12.74 0.10
N LEU A 249 -0.79 -11.84 1.05
CA LEU A 249 -1.23 -12.03 2.45
C LEU A 249 -2.70 -11.66 2.63
N LEU A 250 -3.07 -10.40 2.41
CA LEU A 250 -4.43 -9.91 2.57
C LEU A 250 -4.88 -9.11 1.36
N VAL A 251 -6.14 -9.30 0.99
CA VAL A 251 -6.84 -8.45 0.03
C VAL A 251 -7.81 -7.56 0.80
N ILE A 252 -7.70 -6.25 0.61
CA ILE A 252 -8.58 -5.24 1.17
C ILE A 252 -9.33 -4.59 0.00
N ALA A 253 -10.63 -4.88 -0.10
CA ALA A 253 -11.44 -4.47 -1.24
C ALA A 253 -12.52 -3.46 -0.85
N ALA A 254 -12.77 -2.48 -1.71
CA ALA A 254 -13.87 -1.53 -1.59
C ALA A 254 -14.62 -1.44 -2.91
N GLN A 255 -15.92 -1.16 -2.86
CA GLN A 255 -16.79 -1.13 -4.03
C GLN A 255 -17.82 0.00 -3.95
N ASP A 256 -18.31 0.42 -5.11
CA ASP A 256 -19.46 1.32 -5.21
C ASP A 256 -20.80 0.60 -4.96
N ASP A 257 -21.90 1.30 -5.23
CA ASP A 257 -23.26 0.84 -4.97
C ASP A 257 -23.83 -0.15 -6.01
N VAL A 258 -23.05 -0.56 -7.02
CA VAL A 258 -23.55 -1.36 -8.13
C VAL A 258 -23.60 -2.83 -7.75
N GLY A 259 -22.54 -3.31 -7.10
CA GLY A 259 -22.41 -4.71 -6.71
C GLY A 259 -22.02 -5.64 -7.85
N GLY A 260 -21.30 -6.71 -7.50
CA GLY A 260 -20.85 -7.70 -8.48
C GLY A 260 -19.80 -8.70 -7.99
N LEU A 261 -19.27 -8.52 -6.79
CA LEU A 261 -18.33 -9.45 -6.19
C LEU A 261 -19.04 -10.70 -5.65
N PHE A 262 -18.49 -11.86 -5.97
CA PHE A 262 -18.86 -13.15 -5.38
C PHE A 262 -17.60 -13.79 -4.78
N ILE A 263 -17.75 -14.39 -3.61
CA ILE A 263 -16.70 -15.12 -2.92
C ILE A 263 -17.15 -16.55 -2.63
N ARG A 264 -16.22 -17.47 -2.52
CA ARG A 264 -16.49 -18.84 -2.09
C ARG A 264 -16.02 -19.01 -0.65
N PRO A 265 -16.93 -19.24 0.32
CA PRO A 265 -16.50 -19.51 1.69
C PRO A 265 -15.78 -20.87 1.76
N PRO A 266 -15.02 -21.13 2.83
CA PRO A 266 -14.40 -22.43 3.05
C PRO A 266 -15.45 -23.54 3.18
N TYR A 267 -15.24 -24.65 2.48
CA TYR A 267 -16.05 -25.87 2.60
C TYR A 267 -15.17 -27.05 3.01
N ASP A 268 -15.68 -27.88 3.91
CA ASP A 268 -14.99 -29.09 4.36
C ASP A 268 -14.70 -30.02 3.17
N GLY A 269 -13.45 -30.46 3.06
CA GLY A 269 -12.97 -31.38 2.00
C GLY A 269 -12.54 -30.70 0.69
N GLU A 270 -12.67 -29.37 0.57
CA GLU A 270 -12.11 -28.63 -0.58
C GLU A 270 -10.64 -28.26 -0.31
N HIS A 271 -9.75 -28.70 -1.21
CA HIS A 271 -8.32 -28.44 -1.14
C HIS A 271 -7.82 -27.89 -2.47
N TYR A 272 -7.14 -26.75 -2.41
CA TYR A 272 -6.51 -26.10 -3.55
C TYR A 272 -5.33 -25.26 -3.07
N ALA A 273 -4.30 -25.11 -3.89
CA ALA A 273 -3.13 -24.31 -3.60
C ALA A 273 -2.62 -23.71 -4.92
N ASN A 274 -2.86 -22.41 -5.13
CA ASN A 274 -2.56 -21.76 -6.42
C ASN A 274 -1.05 -21.77 -6.76
N TRP A 275 -0.18 -21.86 -5.75
CA TRP A 275 1.27 -22.02 -5.95
C TRP A 275 1.69 -23.42 -6.42
N GLU A 276 0.84 -24.43 -6.27
CA GLU A 276 1.07 -25.79 -6.78
C GLU A 276 0.35 -26.01 -8.11
N LYS A 277 -0.94 -25.66 -8.14
CA LYS A 277 -1.81 -25.77 -9.31
C LYS A 277 -2.74 -24.58 -9.35
N SER A 278 -2.80 -23.93 -10.52
CA SER A 278 -3.64 -22.75 -10.75
C SER A 278 -5.06 -22.94 -10.19
N SER A 279 -5.51 -21.97 -9.40
CA SER A 279 -6.89 -21.87 -8.88
C SER A 279 -7.85 -21.17 -9.85
N ALA A 280 -7.34 -20.62 -10.95
CA ALA A 280 -8.16 -19.96 -11.97
C ALA A 280 -9.22 -20.91 -12.54
N GLY A 281 -10.47 -20.43 -12.67
CA GLY A 281 -11.63 -21.18 -13.15
C GLY A 281 -12.23 -22.16 -12.12
N MET A 282 -11.62 -22.31 -10.94
CA MET A 282 -12.05 -23.30 -9.95
C MET A 282 -13.48 -23.04 -9.47
N ALA A 283 -14.33 -24.06 -9.58
CA ALA A 283 -15.73 -24.05 -9.16
C ALA A 283 -16.55 -22.86 -9.72
N GLU A 284 -16.16 -22.29 -10.87
CA GLU A 284 -16.76 -21.06 -11.39
C GLU A 284 -18.27 -21.21 -11.65
N GLU A 285 -18.72 -22.36 -12.12
CA GLU A 285 -20.14 -22.65 -12.42
C GLU A 285 -20.90 -23.34 -11.27
N ASP A 286 -20.27 -23.54 -10.11
CA ASP A 286 -20.96 -24.02 -8.90
C ASP A 286 -21.99 -22.97 -8.43
N ASP A 287 -23.03 -23.39 -7.70
CA ASP A 287 -24.01 -22.49 -7.08
C ASP A 287 -23.59 -22.08 -5.64
N ARG A 288 -22.53 -22.70 -5.09
CA ARG A 288 -21.98 -22.47 -3.73
C ARG A 288 -21.15 -21.19 -3.59
N TRP A 289 -21.53 -20.13 -4.32
CA TRP A 289 -20.95 -18.80 -4.21
C TRP A 289 -21.79 -17.90 -3.29
N HIS A 290 -21.10 -17.00 -2.60
CA HIS A 290 -21.69 -15.99 -1.75
C HIS A 290 -21.54 -14.62 -2.42
N TYR A 291 -22.66 -13.97 -2.72
CA TYR A 291 -22.70 -12.61 -3.24
C TYR A 291 -22.35 -11.62 -2.13
N VAL A 292 -21.44 -10.69 -2.40
CA VAL A 292 -21.01 -9.65 -1.45
C VAL A 292 -21.70 -8.34 -1.81
N PRO A 293 -22.87 -8.02 -1.19
CA PRO A 293 -23.61 -6.81 -1.51
C PRO A 293 -22.82 -5.56 -1.12
N PRO A 294 -22.99 -4.45 -1.87
CA PRO A 294 -22.51 -3.14 -1.44
C PRO A 294 -23.09 -2.77 -0.08
N VAL A 295 -22.19 -2.49 0.87
CA VAL A 295 -22.53 -1.91 2.17
C VAL A 295 -21.81 -0.57 2.25
N PRO A 296 -22.50 0.54 2.56
CA PRO A 296 -21.85 1.83 2.71
C PRO A 296 -20.79 1.81 3.81
N ASN A 297 -19.71 2.54 3.59
CA ASN A 297 -18.71 2.86 4.62
C ASN A 297 -18.01 1.64 5.21
N VAL A 298 -17.85 0.59 4.42
CA VAL A 298 -17.01 -0.55 4.78
C VAL A 298 -16.06 -0.88 3.64
N PHE A 299 -14.92 -1.46 4.00
CA PHE A 299 -14.13 -2.27 3.09
C PHE A 299 -14.20 -3.73 3.54
N THR A 300 -14.00 -4.66 2.63
CA THR A 300 -13.94 -6.09 2.92
C THR A 300 -12.51 -6.59 2.97
N VAL A 301 -12.25 -7.64 3.75
CA VAL A 301 -10.92 -8.23 3.88
C VAL A 301 -11.00 -9.75 3.76
N PHE A 302 -10.15 -10.34 2.93
CA PHE A 302 -10.02 -11.79 2.82
C PHE A 302 -8.56 -12.23 2.63
N PRO A 303 -8.19 -13.47 3.02
CA PRO A 303 -6.84 -14.00 2.86
C PRO A 303 -6.48 -14.29 1.40
N GLY A 304 -5.20 -14.12 1.07
CA GLY A 304 -4.60 -14.57 -0.18
C GLY A 304 -3.73 -15.84 -0.03
N ASP A 305 -3.04 -16.19 -1.11
CA ASP A 305 -2.26 -17.42 -1.25
C ASP A 305 -1.09 -17.52 -0.26
N ILE A 306 -0.38 -16.42 0.04
CA ILE A 306 0.69 -16.44 1.03
C ILE A 306 0.13 -16.67 2.43
N MET A 307 -1.01 -16.07 2.78
CA MET A 307 -1.65 -16.35 4.07
C MET A 307 -2.07 -17.81 4.17
N GLN A 308 -2.61 -18.38 3.09
CA GLN A 308 -2.92 -19.80 3.04
C GLN A 308 -1.66 -20.66 3.21
N TYR A 309 -0.59 -20.33 2.51
CA TYR A 309 0.65 -21.09 2.59
C TYR A 309 1.27 -21.04 3.99
N ILE A 310 1.40 -19.87 4.60
CA ILE A 310 2.06 -19.73 5.92
C ILE A 310 1.21 -20.31 7.06
N THR A 311 -0.11 -20.35 6.91
CA THR A 311 -1.02 -20.96 7.88
C THR A 311 -1.38 -22.40 7.54
N ASN A 312 -0.76 -22.99 6.50
CA ASN A 312 -1.03 -24.34 6.03
C ASN A 312 -2.53 -24.62 5.89
N SER A 313 -3.19 -23.74 5.13
CA SER A 313 -4.63 -23.75 4.85
C SER A 313 -5.54 -23.63 6.06
N TYR A 314 -5.03 -23.30 7.25
CA TYR A 314 -5.88 -22.92 8.37
C TYR A 314 -6.68 -21.65 8.07
N LEU A 315 -6.07 -20.72 7.33
CA LEU A 315 -6.75 -19.60 6.67
C LEU A 315 -6.66 -19.77 5.15
N PRO A 316 -7.67 -20.35 4.49
CA PRO A 316 -7.64 -20.56 3.04
C PRO A 316 -7.68 -19.24 2.26
N SER A 317 -6.98 -19.20 1.12
CA SER A 317 -7.07 -18.11 0.16
C SER A 317 -8.47 -18.09 -0.42
N THR A 318 -9.15 -16.94 -0.42
CA THR A 318 -10.58 -16.89 -0.73
C THR A 318 -10.81 -16.82 -2.23
N PRO A 319 -11.40 -17.86 -2.86
CA PRO A 319 -11.75 -17.81 -4.27
C PRO A 319 -12.83 -16.77 -4.47
N HIS A 320 -12.69 -15.98 -5.53
CA HIS A 320 -13.64 -14.93 -5.83
C HIS A 320 -13.75 -14.70 -7.34
N LYS A 321 -14.90 -14.18 -7.76
CA LYS A 321 -15.23 -13.84 -9.15
C LYS A 321 -16.05 -12.57 -9.18
N VAL A 322 -16.15 -11.94 -10.35
CA VAL A 322 -16.97 -10.75 -10.55
C VAL A 322 -17.97 -10.98 -11.66
N GLY A 323 -19.25 -10.68 -11.41
CA GLY A 323 -20.29 -10.62 -12.44
C GLY A 323 -20.51 -9.18 -12.93
N LEU A 324 -20.76 -9.01 -14.23
CA LEU A 324 -21.11 -7.71 -14.80
C LEU A 324 -22.56 -7.34 -14.47
N ASN A 325 -22.80 -6.07 -14.17
CA ASN A 325 -24.12 -5.57 -13.83
C ASN A 325 -24.72 -4.69 -14.96
N THR A 326 -25.83 -4.01 -14.70
CA THR A 326 -26.53 -3.15 -15.68
C THR A 326 -25.91 -1.75 -15.79
N ARG A 327 -25.04 -1.36 -14.87
CA ARG A 327 -24.29 -0.09 -14.82
C ARG A 327 -22.79 -0.34 -14.75
N ASP A 328 -22.01 0.69 -15.07
CA ASP A 328 -20.57 0.70 -14.76
C ASP A 328 -20.36 0.48 -13.26
N ARG A 329 -19.47 -0.45 -12.89
CA ARG A 329 -19.08 -0.72 -11.51
C ARG A 329 -17.63 -0.32 -11.28
N PHE A 330 -17.39 0.46 -10.23
CA PHE A 330 -16.06 0.84 -9.78
C PHE A 330 -15.69 0.11 -8.50
N ALA A 331 -14.46 -0.40 -8.44
CA ALA A 331 -13.95 -1.10 -7.27
C ALA A 331 -12.45 -0.87 -7.10
N PHE A 332 -11.97 -1.13 -5.90
CA PHE A 332 -10.57 -1.16 -5.55
C PHE A 332 -10.27 -2.50 -4.91
N ALA A 333 -9.18 -3.13 -5.34
CA ALA A 333 -8.60 -4.28 -4.65
C ALA A 333 -7.17 -3.89 -4.27
N TYR A 334 -6.94 -3.67 -2.98
CA TYR A 334 -5.63 -3.41 -2.42
C TYR A 334 -5.05 -4.71 -1.86
N PHE A 335 -3.78 -4.93 -2.13
CA PHE A 335 -3.04 -6.11 -1.74
C PHE A 335 -2.00 -5.68 -0.71
N HIS A 336 -2.17 -6.17 0.51
CA HIS A 336 -1.21 -5.96 1.59
C HIS A 336 -0.29 -7.17 1.64
N GLU A 337 1.01 -6.93 1.45
CA GLU A 337 1.91 -7.93 0.87
C GLU A 337 3.27 -8.00 1.54
N PRO A 338 3.91 -9.18 1.53
CA PRO A 338 5.31 -9.30 1.89
C PRO A 338 6.20 -8.36 1.06
N SER A 339 7.39 -8.05 1.59
CA SER A 339 8.48 -7.46 0.82
C SER A 339 8.74 -8.30 -0.42
N PHE A 340 9.14 -7.65 -1.51
CA PHE A 340 9.48 -8.36 -2.75
C PHE A 340 10.55 -9.43 -2.52
N GLN A 341 11.47 -9.19 -1.58
CA GLN A 341 12.54 -10.13 -1.26
C GLN A 341 12.15 -11.21 -0.25
N ALA A 342 10.98 -11.11 0.37
CA ALA A 342 10.61 -11.99 1.47
C ALA A 342 10.43 -13.43 0.99
N VAL A 343 11.01 -14.37 1.75
CA VAL A 343 10.71 -15.80 1.63
C VAL A 343 9.73 -16.17 2.73
N ALA A 344 8.45 -16.31 2.37
CA ALA A 344 7.40 -16.73 3.29
C ALA A 344 7.61 -18.19 3.70
N LYS A 345 7.43 -18.50 4.98
CA LYS A 345 7.54 -19.85 5.55
C LYS A 345 6.34 -20.16 6.43
N PRO A 346 6.00 -21.46 6.63
CA PRO A 346 4.94 -21.84 7.55
C PRO A 346 5.18 -21.26 8.95
N LEU A 347 4.12 -20.76 9.55
CA LEU A 347 4.12 -20.25 10.91
C LEU A 347 4.44 -21.37 11.90
N PRO A 348 5.02 -21.06 13.08
CA PRO A 348 5.22 -22.06 14.13
C PRO A 348 3.91 -22.78 14.47
N GLY A 349 3.90 -24.11 14.38
CA GLY A 349 2.71 -24.95 14.62
C GLY A 349 1.83 -25.19 13.39
N TYR A 350 2.18 -24.62 12.24
CA TYR A 350 1.47 -24.80 10.96
C TYR A 350 2.35 -25.50 9.91
N ASP A 351 3.52 -26.01 10.25
CA ASP A 351 4.51 -26.55 9.31
C ASP A 351 4.29 -28.02 8.89
N VAL A 352 3.38 -28.73 9.55
CA VAL A 352 3.17 -30.17 9.35
C VAL A 352 2.67 -30.47 7.93
N GLY A 353 3.47 -31.22 7.17
CA GLY A 353 3.12 -31.67 5.82
C GLY A 353 3.14 -30.58 4.75
N GLN A 354 3.55 -29.36 5.10
CA GLN A 354 3.45 -28.21 4.19
C GLN A 354 4.56 -28.21 3.13
N SER A 355 4.18 -27.88 1.89
CA SER A 355 5.05 -27.82 0.71
C SER A 355 4.80 -26.53 -0.09
N PRO A 356 5.84 -25.90 -0.67
CA PRO A 356 7.28 -26.20 -0.55
C PRO A 356 7.82 -26.02 0.88
N LYS A 357 8.92 -26.69 1.26
CA LYS A 357 9.50 -26.58 2.62
C LYS A 357 10.48 -25.40 2.75
N GLU A 358 11.12 -25.05 1.65
CA GLU A 358 12.08 -23.97 1.52
C GLU A 358 11.44 -22.58 1.66
N GLY A 359 10.13 -22.49 1.47
CA GLY A 359 9.36 -21.26 1.48
C GLY A 359 8.91 -20.82 0.10
N ILE A 360 8.03 -19.83 0.05
CA ILE A 360 7.64 -19.14 -1.19
C ILE A 360 8.34 -17.79 -1.22
N HIS A 361 9.22 -17.58 -2.19
CA HIS A 361 9.79 -16.26 -2.45
C HIS A 361 8.73 -15.37 -3.12
N TYR A 362 8.28 -14.33 -2.40
CA TYR A 362 7.14 -13.52 -2.82
C TYR A 362 7.40 -12.79 -4.15
N GLY A 363 8.58 -12.21 -4.35
CA GLY A 363 8.92 -11.53 -5.61
C GLY A 363 8.90 -12.46 -6.82
N SER A 364 9.32 -13.72 -6.66
CA SER A 364 9.19 -14.73 -7.72
C SER A 364 7.73 -15.07 -7.98
N HIS A 365 6.93 -15.26 -6.93
CA HIS A 365 5.51 -15.57 -7.05
C HIS A 365 4.74 -14.45 -7.76
N PHE A 366 4.89 -13.19 -7.30
CA PHE A 366 4.32 -12.00 -7.93
C PHE A 366 4.73 -11.90 -9.40
N THR A 367 6.03 -12.01 -9.71
CA THR A 367 6.52 -11.88 -11.08
C THR A 367 5.92 -12.95 -11.99
N ASN A 368 5.86 -14.20 -11.53
CA ASN A 368 5.28 -15.30 -12.32
C ASN A 368 3.78 -15.11 -12.58
N MET A 369 3.02 -14.60 -11.62
CA MET A 369 1.60 -14.32 -11.80
C MET A 369 1.37 -13.23 -12.86
N PHE A 370 2.13 -12.13 -12.81
CA PHE A 370 1.99 -11.07 -13.81
C PHE A 370 2.51 -11.46 -15.20
N LEU A 371 3.56 -12.29 -15.28
CA LEU A 371 4.00 -12.87 -16.56
C LEU A 371 2.90 -13.71 -17.21
N ARG A 372 2.19 -14.53 -16.40
CA ARG A 372 1.06 -15.34 -16.86
C ARG A 372 -0.11 -14.48 -17.34
N ASN A 373 -0.45 -13.43 -16.59
CA ASN A 373 -1.62 -12.59 -16.88
C ASN A 373 -1.38 -11.63 -18.05
N TYR A 374 -0.13 -11.19 -18.28
CA TYR A 374 0.22 -10.18 -19.29
C TYR A 374 1.42 -10.59 -20.17
N PRO A 375 1.35 -11.72 -20.91
CA PRO A 375 2.49 -12.26 -21.65
C PRO A 375 3.00 -11.30 -22.75
N GLU A 376 2.10 -10.50 -23.34
CA GLU A 376 2.41 -9.64 -24.49
C GLU A 376 2.79 -8.20 -24.14
N ARG A 377 2.74 -7.84 -22.84
CA ARG A 377 2.97 -6.47 -22.38
C ARG A 377 4.45 -6.09 -22.53
N ILE A 378 4.70 -4.79 -22.78
CA ILE A 378 6.06 -4.26 -22.94
C ILE A 378 6.96 -4.56 -21.73
N THR A 379 6.37 -4.62 -20.54
CA THR A 379 7.05 -5.00 -19.28
C THR A 379 7.57 -6.43 -19.35
N THR A 380 6.73 -7.38 -19.74
CA THR A 380 7.08 -8.80 -19.92
C THR A 380 8.16 -8.97 -20.98
N LYS A 381 7.99 -8.31 -22.14
CA LYS A 381 8.96 -8.33 -23.23
C LYS A 381 10.33 -7.82 -22.79
N ARG A 382 10.37 -6.71 -22.04
CA ARG A 382 11.63 -6.17 -21.49
C ARG A 382 12.26 -7.08 -20.43
N MET A 383 11.45 -7.70 -19.57
CA MET A 383 11.96 -8.66 -18.57
C MET A 383 12.68 -9.84 -19.22
N HIS A 384 12.15 -10.39 -20.32
CA HIS A 384 12.81 -11.42 -21.09
C HIS A 384 14.04 -10.89 -21.84
N ALA A 385 13.90 -9.77 -22.57
CA ALA A 385 14.99 -9.21 -23.39
C ALA A 385 16.23 -8.83 -22.57
N GLU A 386 16.04 -8.36 -21.33
CA GLU A 386 17.13 -8.00 -20.42
C GLU A 386 17.50 -9.12 -19.43
N ASN A 387 16.91 -10.32 -19.57
CA ASN A 387 17.09 -11.46 -18.67
C ASN A 387 16.93 -11.11 -17.18
N ARG A 388 15.94 -10.25 -16.85
CA ARG A 388 15.70 -9.79 -15.46
C ARG A 388 15.23 -10.93 -14.55
N LEU A 389 14.62 -11.98 -15.11
CA LEU A 389 14.13 -13.12 -14.35
C LEU A 389 15.26 -13.90 -13.66
N ALA A 390 16.46 -13.93 -14.25
CA ALA A 390 17.63 -14.55 -13.62
C ALA A 390 18.03 -13.88 -12.29
N LEU A 391 17.63 -12.61 -12.07
CA LEU A 391 17.88 -11.93 -10.81
C LEU A 391 17.08 -12.54 -9.65
N LEU A 392 15.90 -13.11 -9.90
CA LEU A 392 15.03 -13.71 -8.88
C LEU A 392 15.65 -14.91 -8.17
N GLU A 393 16.64 -15.54 -8.80
CA GLU A 393 17.37 -16.68 -8.22
C GLU A 393 18.54 -16.26 -7.33
N LYS A 394 18.92 -14.98 -7.36
CA LYS A 394 20.06 -14.49 -6.58
C LYS A 394 19.70 -14.34 -5.11
N GLU A 395 20.64 -14.73 -4.24
CA GLU A 395 20.52 -14.62 -2.78
C GLU A 395 20.30 -13.18 -2.31
N GLU A 396 20.90 -12.19 -2.99
CA GLU A 396 20.70 -10.76 -2.71
C GLU A 396 19.25 -10.30 -2.83
N LEU A 397 18.43 -11.03 -3.61
CA LEU A 397 17.01 -10.77 -3.81
C LEU A 397 16.12 -11.65 -2.93
N ARG A 398 16.68 -12.59 -2.16
CA ARG A 398 15.96 -13.52 -1.29
C ARG A 398 16.34 -13.28 0.16
N ALA A 399 15.63 -12.37 0.82
CA ALA A 399 15.78 -12.15 2.24
C ALA A 399 15.07 -13.28 3.01
N HIS A 400 15.86 -14.13 3.67
CA HIS A 400 15.32 -15.00 4.71
C HIS A 400 14.98 -14.15 5.92
N SER A 401 13.71 -14.14 6.36
CA SER A 401 13.32 -13.50 7.61
C SER A 401 14.22 -14.06 8.73
N SER A 402 15.17 -13.26 9.19
CA SER A 402 15.99 -13.62 10.33
C SER A 402 15.07 -13.63 11.56
N GLN A 403 14.91 -14.82 12.16
CA GLN A 403 14.43 -14.93 13.54
C GLN A 403 15.24 -13.95 14.41
N PRO A 404 14.64 -13.28 15.41
CA PRO A 404 15.34 -12.28 16.19
C PRO A 404 16.57 -12.89 16.85
N ASN A 405 17.74 -12.44 16.41
CA ASN A 405 19.02 -12.86 16.95
C ASN A 405 19.12 -12.29 18.37
N THR A 406 19.00 -13.13 19.39
CA THR A 406 19.37 -12.81 20.77
C THR A 406 20.89 -12.67 20.86
N ALA A 407 21.44 -11.61 20.29
CA ALA A 407 22.81 -11.19 20.53
C ALA A 407 22.77 -10.01 21.52
N GLY A 408 23.18 -10.30 22.76
CA GLY A 408 23.18 -9.36 23.87
C GLY A 408 23.88 -8.05 23.52
N ARG A 409 23.16 -6.95 23.69
CA ARG A 409 23.70 -5.60 23.67
C ARG A 409 24.45 -5.39 24.99
N VAL A 410 25.76 -5.62 25.00
CA VAL A 410 26.63 -5.15 26.08
C VAL A 410 26.65 -3.63 25.98
N ILE A 411 25.87 -2.97 26.83
CA ILE A 411 25.98 -1.54 27.08
C ILE A 411 27.18 -1.37 28.02
N ALA A 412 28.25 -0.79 27.51
CA ALA A 412 29.34 -0.30 28.35
C ALA A 412 28.83 0.91 29.15
N SER A 413 28.46 0.69 30.41
CA SER A 413 28.27 1.76 31.40
C SER A 413 29.50 1.81 32.30
N ALA A 414 30.28 2.88 32.19
CA ALA A 414 31.25 3.27 33.20
C ALA A 414 30.50 3.65 34.49
N GLY A 415 30.84 3.01 35.62
CA GLY A 415 30.22 3.29 36.91
C GLY A 415 30.81 2.44 38.04
N GLN A 416 31.81 3.03 38.72
CA GLN A 416 32.26 2.86 40.11
C GLN A 416 32.07 1.51 40.86
N GLN A 417 33.23 0.92 41.20
CA GLN A 417 33.64 0.24 42.44
C GLN A 417 32.59 0.00 43.55
N THR A 418 32.46 -1.26 43.99
CA THR A 418 32.92 -1.84 45.30
C THR A 418 32.21 -3.19 45.51
N GLN A 419 32.95 -4.31 45.44
CA GLN A 419 33.40 -5.14 46.56
C GLN A 419 32.30 -5.99 47.22
N GLU A 420 32.28 -7.29 46.88
CA GLU A 420 32.55 -8.44 47.75
C GLU A 420 31.76 -9.68 47.27
N ALA A 421 32.48 -10.71 46.83
CA ALA A 421 31.94 -12.05 46.63
C ALA A 421 32.89 -13.03 47.31
N SER A 422 32.43 -13.63 48.41
CA SER A 422 33.05 -14.79 49.02
C SER A 422 32.60 -16.02 48.24
N PHE A 423 33.50 -16.65 47.49
CA PHE A 423 33.26 -17.94 46.84
C PHE A 423 34.18 -19.00 47.46
N VAL A 424 33.57 -20.09 47.95
CA VAL A 424 34.27 -21.32 48.31
C VAL A 424 34.26 -22.23 47.08
N ILE A 425 35.46 -22.63 46.65
CA ILE A 425 35.72 -23.55 45.53
C ILE A 425 35.67 -25.00 46.05
N PRO A 426 35.29 -25.97 45.22
CA PRO A 426 36.23 -27.06 44.98
C PRO A 426 36.52 -27.29 43.49
N LEU A 427 37.79 -27.62 43.27
CA LEU A 427 38.50 -27.85 42.02
C LEU A 427 38.13 -29.20 41.39
N SER A 428 38.04 -29.25 40.07
CA SER A 428 38.71 -30.31 39.30
C SER A 428 39.09 -29.85 37.89
N ARG A 429 40.36 -30.11 37.57
CA ARG A 429 41.15 -29.83 36.37
C ARG A 429 40.54 -30.35 35.05
N ALA A 430 40.75 -29.62 33.95
CA ALA A 430 41.73 -29.98 32.92
C ALA A 430 41.79 -28.92 31.80
N SER A 431 43.03 -28.64 31.38
CA SER A 431 43.54 -27.58 30.50
C SER A 431 43.25 -27.78 29.01
N VAL A 432 43.22 -26.70 28.21
CA VAL A 432 44.14 -26.45 27.06
C VAL A 432 44.24 -24.94 26.79
N HIS A 433 45.48 -24.47 26.60
CA HIS A 433 45.92 -23.11 26.28
C HIS A 433 45.59 -22.68 24.84
N CYS A 434 45.26 -21.40 24.65
CA CYS A 434 45.27 -20.70 23.38
C CYS A 434 46.38 -19.64 23.42
N GLN A 435 47.34 -19.69 22.48
CA GLN A 435 48.34 -18.63 22.27
C GLN A 435 48.01 -17.87 20.98
N PHE A 436 48.04 -16.54 21.11
CA PHE A 436 47.99 -15.55 20.03
C PHE A 436 49.30 -15.53 19.25
N ASN A 437 49.24 -15.21 17.95
CA ASN A 437 50.32 -14.50 17.27
C ASN A 437 49.79 -13.63 16.12
N TYR A 438 50.31 -12.40 16.08
CA TYR A 438 50.19 -11.37 15.04
C TYR A 438 51.20 -11.63 13.90
N VAL A 439 50.82 -11.42 12.63
CA VAL A 439 51.76 -11.12 11.52
C VAL A 439 51.10 -10.22 10.46
N GLN A 440 51.91 -9.30 9.91
CA GLN A 440 51.65 -8.26 8.89
C GLN A 440 51.59 -8.74 7.42
N VAL A 441 50.94 -7.89 6.60
CA VAL A 441 50.85 -7.64 5.11
C VAL A 441 51.80 -8.40 4.14
N PRO A 442 51.46 -8.58 2.82
CA PRO A 442 51.56 -7.49 1.83
C PRO A 442 50.57 -7.48 0.62
N LYS A 443 50.58 -6.32 -0.07
CA LYS A 443 49.96 -6.03 -1.38
C LYS A 443 50.54 -6.87 -2.52
N ALA A 444 49.73 -7.24 -3.51
CA ALA A 444 50.19 -7.55 -4.86
C ALA A 444 49.14 -7.17 -5.92
N SER A 445 49.60 -6.40 -6.89
CA SER A 445 49.01 -6.06 -8.18
C SER A 445 49.07 -7.25 -9.16
N CYS A 446 48.04 -7.45 -9.98
CA CYS A 446 48.20 -8.21 -11.22
C CYS A 446 47.31 -7.66 -12.34
N SER A 447 47.98 -7.18 -13.37
CA SER A 447 47.50 -6.85 -14.71
C SER A 447 47.43 -8.12 -15.57
N VAL A 448 46.33 -8.33 -16.31
CA VAL A 448 46.33 -9.28 -17.44
C VAL A 448 45.70 -8.65 -18.67
N LYS A 449 46.44 -8.82 -19.77
CA LYS A 449 46.25 -8.33 -21.12
C LYS A 449 45.08 -9.00 -21.85
N VAL A 450 44.55 -8.24 -22.80
CA VAL A 450 43.78 -8.63 -23.97
C VAL A 450 44.55 -9.66 -24.82
N ALA A 451 43.85 -10.70 -25.28
CA ALA A 451 44.24 -11.50 -26.44
C ALA A 451 43.02 -11.64 -27.37
N PHE A 452 43.20 -11.13 -28.58
CA PHE A 452 42.38 -11.41 -29.77
C PHE A 452 42.89 -12.72 -30.37
N ASP A 453 41.99 -13.59 -30.82
CA ASP A 453 42.26 -14.46 -31.96
C ASP A 453 40.97 -14.76 -32.73
N ALA A 454 41.11 -14.74 -34.06
CA ALA A 454 40.07 -14.78 -35.06
C ALA A 454 39.99 -16.17 -35.72
N CYS A 455 38.82 -16.55 -36.25
CA CYS A 455 38.69 -17.60 -37.27
C CYS A 455 37.50 -17.33 -38.23
N PHE A 456 37.86 -16.85 -39.42
CA PHE A 456 37.41 -17.17 -40.80
C PHE A 456 35.95 -17.49 -41.18
N GLY A 457 35.49 -16.81 -42.26
CA GLY A 457 34.64 -17.39 -43.32
C GLY A 457 33.64 -16.44 -44.01
N GLY A 458 34.04 -15.75 -45.09
CA GLY A 458 33.12 -15.06 -46.05
C GLY A 458 32.65 -16.00 -47.18
N PRO A 459 32.14 -15.51 -48.34
CA PRO A 459 31.82 -14.13 -48.75
C PRO A 459 30.45 -13.97 -49.48
N ASN A 460 29.99 -12.72 -49.69
CA ASN A 460 29.44 -12.28 -50.98
C ASN A 460 29.37 -10.74 -51.07
N GLN A 461 29.88 -10.23 -52.20
CA GLN A 461 29.90 -8.82 -52.64
C GLN A 461 28.46 -8.35 -53.04
N VAL A 462 28.07 -7.07 -53.25
CA VAL A 462 28.62 -6.01 -54.12
C VAL A 462 27.93 -4.65 -53.81
N SER A 463 28.67 -3.54 -54.04
CA SER A 463 28.29 -2.12 -54.30
C SER A 463 27.52 -1.32 -53.24
N SER A 464 27.77 -0.05 -52.87
CA SER A 464 28.72 1.06 -53.16
C SER A 464 27.86 2.33 -53.16
N SER A 465 28.08 3.25 -52.22
CA SER A 465 28.20 4.70 -52.45
C SER A 465 28.27 5.48 -51.13
N GLU A 466 29.47 5.95 -50.82
CA GLU A 466 29.75 7.16 -50.03
C GLU A 466 29.47 8.42 -50.90
N PRO A 467 29.49 9.69 -50.41
CA PRO A 467 30.34 10.19 -49.31
C PRO A 467 29.76 11.31 -48.41
N ARG A 468 30.44 11.55 -47.26
CA ARG A 468 31.01 12.84 -46.77
C ARG A 468 30.90 13.01 -45.24
N SER A 469 32.02 13.40 -44.67
CA SER A 469 32.24 14.02 -43.35
C SER A 469 33.28 15.15 -43.53
N PRO A 470 33.64 15.97 -42.53
CA PRO A 470 32.89 16.55 -41.41
C PRO A 470 33.10 18.08 -41.30
N GLN A 471 32.32 18.79 -40.46
CA GLN A 471 32.74 20.08 -39.90
C GLN A 471 32.48 20.10 -38.39
N GLN A 472 33.54 20.43 -37.65
CA GLN A 472 33.59 20.65 -36.21
C GLN A 472 32.96 21.99 -35.83
N LEU A 473 32.32 22.04 -34.66
CA LEU A 473 32.34 23.24 -33.80
C LEU A 473 32.25 22.78 -32.34
N GLU A 474 33.33 22.99 -31.58
CA GLU A 474 33.39 22.88 -30.12
C GLU A 474 32.95 24.20 -29.45
N SER A 475 32.28 24.12 -28.30
CA SER A 475 32.24 25.14 -27.21
C SER A 475 31.45 24.57 -26.00
N PRO A 476 31.63 25.05 -24.74
CA PRO A 476 32.13 24.28 -23.58
C PRO A 476 31.03 23.82 -22.59
N PRO A 477 31.38 23.06 -21.52
CA PRO A 477 30.39 22.50 -20.59
C PRO A 477 29.91 23.52 -19.53
N THR A 478 28.59 23.67 -19.43
CA THR A 478 27.88 24.27 -18.28
C THR A 478 27.77 23.26 -17.12
N PRO A 479 27.91 23.66 -15.84
CA PRO A 479 27.94 22.75 -14.69
C PRO A 479 26.56 22.16 -14.35
N PRO A 480 26.50 21.01 -13.64
CA PRO A 480 25.25 20.30 -13.41
C PRO A 480 24.36 20.99 -12.36
N HIS A 481 23.10 21.23 -12.75
CA HIS A 481 22.02 21.61 -11.83
C HIS A 481 21.66 20.42 -10.92
N LEU A 482 21.84 20.62 -9.61
CA LEU A 482 21.38 19.74 -8.54
C LEU A 482 19.84 19.66 -8.54
N LYS A 483 19.27 18.46 -8.71
CA LYS A 483 17.83 18.19 -8.56
C LYS A 483 17.47 17.99 -7.09
N PHE A 484 16.42 18.68 -6.63
CA PHE A 484 15.85 18.55 -5.29
C PHE A 484 15.04 17.25 -5.14
N SER A 485 15.27 16.54 -4.03
CA SER A 485 14.58 15.32 -3.62
C SER A 485 13.48 15.63 -2.59
N SER A 486 12.28 15.08 -2.82
CA SER A 486 11.14 14.86 -1.91
C SER A 486 11.24 15.37 -0.47
N LEU A 487 10.37 16.32 -0.11
CA LEU A 487 10.13 16.72 1.28
C LEU A 487 9.02 15.84 1.89
N THR A 488 9.41 14.86 2.72
CA THR A 488 8.48 14.04 3.51
C THR A 488 8.07 14.78 4.78
N ILE A 489 6.77 15.08 4.94
CA ILE A 489 6.19 15.60 6.19
C ILE A 489 5.88 14.42 7.12
N PHE A 490 6.59 14.31 8.25
CA PHE A 490 6.21 13.43 9.37
C PHE A 490 5.89 14.28 10.61
N LYS A 491 4.75 13.99 11.23
CA LYS A 491 4.31 14.55 12.53
C LYS A 491 5.36 14.29 13.60
N ALA A 492 5.96 15.36 14.13
CA ALA A 492 6.56 15.36 15.46
C ALA A 492 5.46 15.60 16.51
N THR A 493 5.39 14.74 17.52
CA THR A 493 4.52 14.87 18.69
C THR A 493 4.88 16.17 19.43
N ILE A 494 3.92 17.08 19.58
CA ILE A 494 4.05 18.30 20.37
C ILE A 494 3.46 18.02 21.76
N GLU A 495 4.29 18.16 22.79
CA GLU A 495 3.83 18.43 24.15
C GLU A 495 3.13 19.78 24.18
N GLN A 496 1.92 19.80 24.72
CA GLN A 496 1.11 21.01 24.89
C GLN A 496 1.86 22.06 25.74
N SER A 497 2.12 23.23 25.17
CA SER A 497 2.14 24.49 25.91
C SER A 497 1.83 25.67 24.95
N ASP A 498 1.01 26.60 25.44
CA ASP A 498 0.53 27.83 24.80
C ASP A 498 1.65 28.68 24.17
N MET A 499 1.58 28.94 22.86
CA MET A 499 2.31 30.03 22.18
C MET A 499 1.54 30.44 20.90
N ALA A 500 1.32 31.75 20.71
CA ALA A 500 0.53 32.35 19.62
C ALA A 500 0.93 31.87 18.20
N SER A 501 -0.07 31.69 17.31
CA SER A 501 0.16 31.25 15.93
C SER A 501 0.85 32.34 15.11
N THR A 502 2.11 32.13 14.75
CA THR A 502 2.85 33.04 13.88
C THR A 502 2.50 32.82 12.40
N ALA A 503 2.51 33.90 11.60
CA ALA A 503 2.17 33.88 10.17
C ALA A 503 3.13 33.02 9.35
N ILE A 504 4.38 32.93 9.81
CA ILE A 504 5.44 32.13 9.22
C ILE A 504 5.96 31.22 10.34
N ARG A 505 6.10 29.92 10.07
CA ARG A 505 6.58 28.95 11.05
C ARG A 505 7.49 27.92 10.39
N PHE A 506 8.70 27.74 10.92
CA PHE A 506 9.60 26.67 10.51
C PHE A 506 9.44 25.43 11.39
N VAL A 507 9.47 24.25 10.78
CA VAL A 507 9.51 22.95 11.44
C VAL A 507 10.75 22.22 10.94
N SER A 508 11.71 21.97 11.83
CA SER A 508 12.97 21.30 11.50
C SER A 508 12.76 19.84 11.09
N GLY A 509 13.67 19.35 10.24
CA GLY A 509 13.70 17.94 9.82
C GLY A 509 14.03 16.98 10.97
N THR A 510 13.74 15.69 10.78
CA THR A 510 14.07 14.64 11.76
C THR A 510 15.33 13.88 11.37
N LYS A 511 15.87 13.01 12.24
CA LYS A 511 17.04 12.15 11.90
C LYS A 511 16.84 11.28 10.66
N LYS A 512 15.59 11.03 10.23
CA LYS A 512 15.25 10.26 9.01
C LYS A 512 15.03 11.14 7.77
N SER A 513 14.85 12.45 7.93
CA SER A 513 14.73 13.43 6.84
C SER A 513 15.30 14.78 7.32
N PRO A 514 16.56 15.13 6.96
CA PRO A 514 17.26 16.27 7.55
C PRO A 514 16.75 17.64 7.06
N LEU A 515 15.85 17.67 6.07
CA LEU A 515 15.28 18.90 5.51
C LEU A 515 14.01 19.28 6.28
N GLY A 516 13.92 20.55 6.67
CA GLY A 516 12.76 21.13 7.34
C GLY A 516 11.71 21.69 6.38
N THR A 517 10.51 21.97 6.91
CA THR A 517 9.37 22.55 6.19
C THR A 517 9.00 23.89 6.82
N LEU A 518 8.74 24.91 6.00
CA LEU A 518 8.24 26.20 6.45
C LEU A 518 6.79 26.37 6.06
N TYR A 519 5.96 26.85 6.97
CA TYR A 519 4.53 27.04 6.80
C TYR A 519 4.19 28.52 6.82
N LEU A 520 3.35 28.93 5.87
CA LEU A 520 2.78 30.26 5.75
C LEU A 520 1.27 30.18 6.02
N GLN A 521 0.80 30.94 6.99
CA GLN A 521 -0.62 31.17 7.23
C GLN A 521 -1.09 32.33 6.37
N CYS A 522 -1.96 32.04 5.41
CA CYS A 522 -2.44 33.01 4.43
C CYS A 522 -3.95 33.20 4.54
N HIS A 523 -4.41 34.45 4.55
CA HIS A 523 -5.82 34.77 4.36
C HIS A 523 -6.06 35.28 2.95
N VAL A 524 -6.89 34.59 2.17
CA VAL A 524 -7.04 34.84 0.73
C VAL A 524 -8.39 35.49 0.42
N LYS A 525 -8.34 36.62 -0.28
CA LYS A 525 -9.48 37.36 -0.83
C LYS A 525 -9.58 37.10 -2.35
N PRO A 526 -10.41 36.13 -2.79
CA PRO A 526 -10.57 35.82 -4.20
C PRO A 526 -11.47 36.82 -4.94
N GLY A 527 -11.36 36.86 -6.26
CA GLY A 527 -12.16 37.73 -7.13
C GLY A 527 -11.76 39.21 -7.08
N ALA A 528 -10.53 39.51 -6.68
CA ALA A 528 -10.00 40.87 -6.71
C ALA A 528 -9.80 41.38 -8.15
N SER A 529 -9.82 42.70 -8.35
CA SER A 529 -9.41 43.31 -9.61
C SER A 529 -7.93 42.98 -9.89
N ARG A 530 -7.52 42.83 -11.16
CA ARG A 530 -6.11 42.57 -11.52
C ARG A 530 -5.11 43.58 -10.93
N VAL A 531 -5.54 44.83 -10.73
CA VAL A 531 -4.73 45.90 -10.12
C VAL A 531 -4.47 45.66 -8.62
N ARG A 532 -5.32 44.87 -7.95
CA ARG A 532 -5.21 44.56 -6.51
C ARG A 532 -4.71 43.13 -6.26
N GLU A 533 -4.20 42.45 -7.29
CA GLU A 533 -3.65 41.10 -7.14
C GLU A 533 -2.24 41.20 -6.55
N GLY A 534 -2.03 40.66 -5.35
CA GLY A 534 -0.80 40.93 -4.59
C GLY A 534 -0.88 40.52 -3.12
N VAL A 535 0.24 40.74 -2.42
CA VAL A 535 0.29 40.72 -0.95
C VAL A 535 -0.32 42.03 -0.46
N THR A 536 -1.29 41.97 0.42
CA THR A 536 -2.06 43.14 0.88
C THR A 536 -1.80 43.52 2.34
N ALA A 537 -1.32 42.57 3.14
CA ALA A 537 -0.82 42.83 4.48
C ALA A 537 0.07 41.67 4.94
N VAL A 538 1.10 41.97 5.73
CA VAL A 538 1.92 40.98 6.43
C VAL A 538 1.82 41.30 7.91
N THR A 539 1.18 40.41 8.68
CA THR A 539 1.05 40.54 10.13
C THR A 539 1.83 39.42 10.81
N ASP A 540 2.02 39.52 12.13
CA ASP A 540 2.67 38.43 12.87
C ASP A 540 1.84 37.14 12.92
N ALA A 541 0.54 37.18 12.60
CA ALA A 541 -0.35 36.01 12.64
C ALA A 541 -0.76 35.46 11.26
N THR A 542 -0.90 36.32 10.24
CA THR A 542 -1.31 35.94 8.88
C THR A 542 -0.71 36.83 7.79
N VAL A 543 -0.58 36.28 6.58
CA VAL A 543 -0.27 37.00 5.34
C VAL A 543 -1.56 37.15 4.53
N GLU A 544 -2.03 38.38 4.30
CA GLU A 544 -3.23 38.63 3.51
C GLU A 544 -2.92 38.73 2.02
N LEU A 545 -3.62 37.94 1.20
CA LEU A 545 -3.42 37.86 -0.25
C LEU A 545 -4.72 38.20 -0.98
N CYS A 546 -4.61 38.96 -2.07
CA CYS A 546 -5.69 39.15 -3.04
C CYS A 546 -5.34 38.43 -4.34
N VAL A 547 -6.29 37.65 -4.87
CA VAL A 547 -6.13 36.95 -6.16
C VAL A 547 -7.30 37.28 -7.08
N SER A 548 -7.02 37.49 -8.37
CA SER A 548 -8.07 37.79 -9.35
C SER A 548 -8.96 36.60 -9.71
N ALA A 549 -8.46 35.38 -9.45
CA ALA A 549 -9.22 34.15 -9.62
C ALA A 549 -10.45 34.11 -8.69
N GLN A 550 -11.58 33.65 -9.24
CA GLN A 550 -12.81 33.46 -8.48
C GLN A 550 -12.70 32.25 -7.55
N ALA A 551 -13.53 32.22 -6.50
CA ALA A 551 -13.61 31.10 -5.55
C ALA A 551 -14.38 29.90 -6.13
N LYS A 552 -13.95 29.40 -7.30
CA LYS A 552 -14.58 28.29 -8.01
C LYS A 552 -13.54 27.19 -8.27
N GLU A 553 -13.87 25.96 -7.90
CA GLU A 553 -13.16 24.72 -8.31
C GLU A 553 -11.61 24.78 -8.25
N GLY A 554 -11.05 25.33 -7.17
CA GLY A 554 -9.60 25.34 -6.94
C GLY A 554 -8.80 26.38 -7.73
N GLU A 555 -9.42 27.22 -8.55
CA GLU A 555 -8.74 28.28 -9.30
C GLU A 555 -8.06 29.31 -8.38
N ALA A 556 -8.71 29.66 -7.26
CA ALA A 556 -8.08 30.48 -6.21
C ALA A 556 -6.83 29.82 -5.59
N ASN A 557 -6.80 28.48 -5.47
CA ASN A 557 -5.63 27.77 -4.93
C ASN A 557 -4.45 27.85 -5.89
N LYS A 558 -4.69 27.64 -7.20
CA LYS A 558 -3.68 27.79 -8.25
C LYS A 558 -3.14 29.22 -8.30
N ALA A 559 -4.02 30.21 -8.18
CA ALA A 559 -3.64 31.63 -8.18
C ALA A 559 -2.77 32.00 -6.96
N VAL A 560 -3.09 31.47 -5.77
CA VAL A 560 -2.28 31.68 -4.55
C VAL A 560 -0.88 31.11 -4.72
N VAL A 561 -0.74 29.87 -5.21
CA VAL A 561 0.57 29.26 -5.45
C VAL A 561 1.35 30.03 -6.51
N LYS A 562 0.70 30.50 -7.58
CA LYS A 562 1.33 31.33 -8.62
C LYS A 562 1.83 32.66 -8.06
N LEU A 563 1.02 33.33 -7.24
CA LEU A 563 1.36 34.61 -6.62
C LEU A 563 2.56 34.46 -5.69
N LEU A 564 2.49 33.51 -4.74
CA LEU A 564 3.58 33.28 -3.78
C LEU A 564 4.86 32.81 -4.46
N SER A 565 4.77 32.02 -5.53
CA SER A 565 5.94 31.64 -6.33
C SER A 565 6.65 32.85 -6.94
N GLY A 566 5.88 33.82 -7.46
CA GLY A 566 6.43 35.06 -8.02
C GLY A 566 7.04 35.97 -6.96
N VAL A 567 6.35 36.15 -5.83
CA VAL A 567 6.79 37.02 -4.73
C VAL A 567 8.04 36.47 -4.03
N LEU A 568 8.06 35.16 -3.75
CA LEU A 568 9.15 34.54 -3.00
C LEU A 568 10.31 34.08 -3.89
N GLY A 569 10.12 34.07 -5.21
CA GLY A 569 11.09 33.47 -6.15
C GLY A 569 11.29 31.98 -5.92
N ILE A 570 10.29 31.30 -5.35
CA ILE A 570 10.31 29.86 -5.07
C ILE A 570 9.56 29.14 -6.20
N PRO A 571 10.07 28.01 -6.73
CA PRO A 571 9.36 27.24 -7.74
C PRO A 571 7.97 26.80 -7.27
N LYS A 572 6.97 26.84 -8.16
CA LYS A 572 5.60 26.39 -7.85
C LYS A 572 5.54 24.93 -7.36
N SER A 573 6.47 24.08 -7.78
CA SER A 573 6.59 22.69 -7.34
C SER A 573 6.89 22.55 -5.86
N ASP A 574 7.44 23.60 -5.24
CA ASP A 574 7.93 23.55 -3.86
C ASP A 574 6.96 24.26 -2.89
N LEU A 575 5.82 24.75 -3.41
CA LEU A 575 4.76 25.42 -2.69
C LEU A 575 3.49 24.56 -2.68
N ILE A 576 3.08 24.09 -1.51
CA ILE A 576 1.96 23.16 -1.36
C ILE A 576 0.94 23.73 -0.38
N ILE A 577 -0.31 23.89 -0.79
CA ILE A 577 -1.39 24.20 0.16
C ILE A 577 -1.72 22.92 0.94
N THR A 578 -1.31 22.89 2.21
CA THR A 578 -1.49 21.74 3.11
C THR A 578 -2.82 21.76 3.85
N GLN A 579 -3.43 22.94 4.01
CA GLN A 579 -4.74 23.12 4.66
C GLN A 579 -5.53 24.25 4.01
N GLY A 580 -6.85 24.21 4.12
CA GLY A 580 -7.72 25.31 3.69
C GLY A 580 -8.05 25.34 2.19
N LEU A 581 -7.99 24.20 1.49
CA LEU A 581 -8.29 24.12 0.05
C LEU A 581 -9.68 24.69 -0.33
N LYS A 582 -10.65 24.60 0.59
CA LYS A 582 -12.02 25.16 0.45
C LYS A 582 -12.27 26.41 1.30
N SER A 583 -11.27 26.87 2.07
CA SER A 583 -11.38 28.04 2.96
C SER A 583 -10.65 29.26 2.35
N ARG A 584 -10.93 30.46 2.88
CA ARG A 584 -10.12 31.66 2.61
C ARG A 584 -8.80 31.60 3.37
N ASP A 585 -8.80 31.01 4.56
CA ASP A 585 -7.59 30.75 5.33
C ASP A 585 -6.90 29.49 4.79
N LYS A 586 -5.62 29.60 4.44
CA LYS A 586 -4.82 28.56 3.82
C LYS A 586 -3.48 28.43 4.52
N THR A 587 -3.02 27.21 4.69
CA THR A 587 -1.66 26.93 5.15
C THR A 587 -0.83 26.49 3.94
N VAL A 588 0.19 27.26 3.55
CA VAL A 588 1.10 26.94 2.45
C VAL A 588 2.43 26.45 3.00
N ALA A 589 2.83 25.23 2.63
CA ALA A 589 4.11 24.65 2.99
C ALA A 589 5.15 24.90 1.90
N VAL A 590 6.36 25.26 2.32
CA VAL A 590 7.57 25.39 1.52
C VAL A 590 8.53 24.28 1.92
N GLY A 591 8.93 23.47 0.94
CA GLY A 591 9.82 22.33 1.18
C GLY A 591 11.31 22.57 1.01
N ASN A 592 12.07 21.55 1.40
CA ASN A 592 13.52 21.38 1.22
C ASN A 592 14.42 22.42 1.92
N ILE A 593 14.04 22.88 3.10
CA ILE A 593 14.75 23.96 3.80
C ILE A 593 15.82 23.40 4.74
N ARG A 594 17.08 23.79 4.54
CA ARG A 594 18.21 23.42 5.40
C ARG A 594 18.43 24.40 6.55
N ASP A 595 18.25 25.69 6.28
CA ASP A 595 18.42 26.77 7.24
C ASP A 595 17.08 27.50 7.40
N GLY A 596 16.38 27.18 8.49
CA GLY A 596 15.06 27.70 8.76
C GLY A 596 15.07 29.19 9.08
N GLU A 597 16.03 29.66 9.89
CA GLU A 597 16.07 31.06 10.33
C GLU A 597 16.40 32.00 9.18
N ALA A 598 17.41 31.67 8.36
CA ALA A 598 17.76 32.46 7.19
C ALA A 598 16.63 32.51 6.16
N MET A 599 15.94 31.39 5.93
CA MET A 599 14.82 31.33 4.98
C MET A 599 13.60 32.10 5.49
N MET A 600 13.30 32.02 6.78
CA MET A 600 12.21 32.79 7.41
C MET A 600 12.44 34.31 7.26
N ALA A 601 13.66 34.78 7.52
CA ALA A 601 14.02 36.19 7.35
C ALA A 601 13.88 36.63 5.89
N LYS A 602 14.39 35.84 4.95
CA LYS A 602 14.30 36.12 3.51
C LYS A 602 12.85 36.18 3.02
N ILE A 603 12.00 35.24 3.44
CA ILE A 603 10.58 35.22 3.06
C ILE A 603 9.87 36.45 3.63
N ARG A 604 10.13 36.80 4.89
CA ARG A 604 9.53 38.00 5.50
C ARG A 604 9.93 39.26 4.73
N GLU A 605 11.21 39.43 4.42
CA GLU A 605 11.72 40.55 3.61
C GLU A 605 11.07 40.61 2.22
N GLN A 606 10.92 39.47 1.53
CA GLN A 606 10.30 39.43 0.21
C GLN A 606 8.79 39.73 0.25
N LEU A 607 8.09 39.31 1.30
CA LEU A 607 6.67 39.63 1.50
C LEU A 607 6.46 41.11 1.83
N GLU A 608 7.34 41.69 2.66
CA GLU A 608 7.32 43.11 2.99
C GLU A 608 7.65 43.96 1.75
N LYS A 609 8.66 43.57 0.96
CA LYS A 609 8.96 44.24 -0.32
C LYS A 609 7.81 44.15 -1.31
N ALA A 610 7.15 43.01 -1.42
CA ALA A 610 5.99 42.85 -2.29
C ALA A 610 4.75 43.62 -1.83
N LEU A 611 4.71 44.03 -0.55
CA LEU A 611 3.70 44.94 -0.02
C LEU A 611 4.01 46.42 -0.37
N GLU A 612 5.29 46.77 -0.55
CA GLU A 612 5.72 48.11 -0.97
C GLU A 612 5.62 48.31 -2.50
N ASP A 613 5.79 47.24 -3.27
CA ASP A 613 5.79 47.23 -4.75
C ASP A 613 4.39 47.08 -5.40
N GLY A 614 3.33 46.81 -4.62
CA GLY A 614 1.96 46.53 -5.07
C GLY A 614 0.93 47.50 -4.54
#